data_AF-A0A411YHJ9-F1
#
_entry.id   AF-A0A411YHJ9-F1
#
_cell.length_a   1.000
_cell.length_b   1.000
_cell.length_c   1.000
_cell.angle_alpha   90.00
_cell.angle_beta   90.00
_cell.angle_gamma   90.00
#
_symmetry.space_group_name_H-M   'P 1'
#
loop_
_entity.id
_entity.type
_entity.pdbx_description
1 polymer ?
#
loop_
_entity_poly.entity_id
_entity_poly.type
_entity_poly.pdbx_seq_one_letter_code
_entity_poly.pdbx_strand_id
1 'polypeptide(L)'
;MDEASRHRLRTLLAAQLGDEAADHLMQQLPPYQWTDLVTVDVLQRELGALRSELKAGLAHQRDDIAALRNEIASLRSDHGNEIASLRSDHGNEIASLRNEIASLRTVIARQTWIMTTALVAAIAGSFAVATTLG
;
A
#
# COMPACT_ATOMS: atom_id res chain seq x y z
N MET A 1 22.01 -51.24 5.38
CA MET A 1 22.55 -52.61 5.50
C MET A 1 24.03 -52.46 5.39
N ASP A 2 24.75 -52.65 6.50
CA ASP A 2 26.20 -52.72 6.48
C ASP A 2 26.66 -54.00 5.76
N GLU A 3 27.92 -54.05 5.37
CA GLU A 3 28.52 -55.21 4.67
C GLU A 3 28.39 -56.50 5.51
N ALA A 4 28.41 -56.37 6.84
CA ALA A 4 28.25 -57.48 7.77
C ALA A 4 26.84 -58.10 7.72
N SER A 5 25.80 -57.28 7.58
CA SER A 5 24.41 -57.75 7.49
C SER A 5 24.11 -58.34 6.10
N ARG A 6 24.69 -57.79 5.03
CA ARG A 6 24.64 -58.43 3.69
C ARG A 6 25.29 -59.81 3.72
N HIS A 7 26.45 -59.93 4.35
CA HIS A 7 27.15 -61.21 4.43
C HIS A 7 26.35 -62.23 5.25
N ARG A 8 25.78 -61.84 6.41
CA ARG A 8 24.89 -62.71 7.19
C ARG A 8 23.66 -63.15 6.41
N LEU A 9 23.01 -62.24 5.67
CA LEU A 9 21.83 -62.56 4.87
C LEU A 9 22.18 -63.57 3.77
N ARG A 10 23.31 -63.38 3.07
CA ARG A 10 23.82 -64.36 2.10
C ARG A 10 24.02 -65.72 2.74
N THR A 11 24.69 -65.77 3.90
CA THR A 11 24.99 -67.04 4.58
C THR A 11 23.73 -67.80 4.97
N LEU A 12 22.68 -67.10 5.42
CA LEU A 12 21.38 -67.72 5.72
C LEU A 12 20.63 -68.18 4.46
N LEU A 13 20.67 -67.39 3.39
CA LEU A 13 20.05 -67.74 2.12
C LEU A 13 20.72 -68.95 1.48
N ALA A 14 22.06 -69.03 1.52
CA ALA A 14 22.83 -70.16 1.01
C ALA A 14 22.52 -71.44 1.79
N ALA A 15 22.35 -71.34 3.11
CA ALA A 15 22.01 -72.48 3.95
C ALA A 15 20.60 -73.05 3.68
N GLN A 16 19.65 -72.25 3.21
CA GLN A 16 18.28 -72.71 2.94
C GLN A 16 17.97 -72.99 1.47
N LEU A 17 18.50 -72.20 0.54
CA LEU A 17 18.16 -72.26 -0.89
C LEU A 17 19.35 -72.66 -1.79
N GLY A 18 20.55 -72.83 -1.22
CA GLY A 18 21.78 -73.10 -1.96
C GLY A 18 22.47 -71.83 -2.47
N ASP A 19 23.76 -71.96 -2.79
CA ASP A 19 24.63 -70.81 -3.12
C ASP A 19 24.19 -70.04 -4.37
N GLU A 20 23.76 -70.72 -5.45
CA GLU A 20 23.33 -70.03 -6.68
C GLU A 20 22.08 -69.17 -6.48
N ALA A 21 21.07 -69.70 -5.77
CA ALA A 21 19.84 -68.97 -5.49
C ALA A 21 20.10 -67.78 -4.55
N ALA A 22 20.97 -67.96 -3.56
CA ALA A 22 21.40 -66.88 -2.67
C ALA A 22 22.13 -65.77 -3.45
N ASP A 23 23.01 -66.12 -4.37
CA ASP A 23 23.74 -65.15 -5.18
C ASP A 23 22.84 -64.38 -6.13
N HIS A 24 21.86 -65.05 -6.74
CA HIS A 24 20.88 -64.38 -7.59
C HIS A 24 20.00 -63.40 -6.80
N LEU A 25 19.56 -63.76 -5.58
CA LEU A 25 18.79 -62.86 -4.72
C LEU A 25 19.65 -61.69 -4.20
N MET A 26 20.92 -61.93 -3.89
CA MET A 26 21.86 -60.88 -3.47
C MET A 26 22.21 -59.92 -4.61
N GLN A 27 22.16 -60.36 -5.88
CA GLN A 27 22.29 -59.51 -7.07
C GLN A 27 21.06 -58.61 -7.30
N GLN A 28 19.87 -59.08 -6.90
CA GLN A 28 18.63 -58.28 -6.97
C GLN A 28 18.52 -57.25 -5.85
N LEU A 29 19.37 -57.36 -4.81
CA LEU A 29 19.39 -56.41 -3.72
C LEU A 29 19.98 -55.07 -4.20
N PRO A 30 19.29 -53.94 -4.01
CA PRO A 30 19.79 -52.63 -4.38
C PRO A 30 21.18 -52.35 -3.77
N PRO A 31 22.09 -51.64 -4.48
CA PRO A 31 23.44 -51.38 -4.01
C PRO A 31 23.53 -50.36 -2.85
N TYR A 32 22.40 -49.77 -2.43
CA TYR A 32 22.31 -48.78 -1.35
C TYR A 32 21.69 -49.38 -0.08
N GLN A 33 21.98 -48.77 1.07
CA GLN A 33 21.48 -49.24 2.35
C GLN A 33 19.95 -49.07 2.40
N TRP A 34 19.21 -50.08 2.87
CA TRP A 34 17.75 -49.98 3.05
C TRP A 34 17.30 -48.82 3.96
N THR A 35 18.19 -48.30 4.78
CA THR A 35 18.01 -47.10 5.60
C THR A 35 18.07 -45.80 4.80
N ASP A 36 18.70 -45.81 3.63
CA ASP A 36 18.77 -44.67 2.69
C ASP A 36 17.56 -44.63 1.75
N LEU A 37 16.73 -45.68 1.75
CA LEU A 37 15.44 -45.64 1.07
C LEU A 37 14.54 -44.73 1.90
N VAL A 38 14.28 -43.52 1.39
CA VAL A 38 13.28 -42.62 1.98
C VAL A 38 11.97 -43.41 2.08
N THR A 39 11.51 -43.63 3.32
CA THR A 39 10.26 -44.37 3.52
C THR A 39 9.09 -43.49 3.08
N VAL A 40 8.00 -44.12 2.66
CA VAL A 40 6.75 -43.41 2.31
C VAL A 40 6.29 -42.53 3.47
N ASP A 41 6.51 -42.95 4.72
CA ASP A 41 6.19 -42.15 5.92
C ASP A 41 6.99 -40.85 6.01
N VAL A 42 8.27 -40.85 5.62
CA VAL A 42 9.10 -39.64 5.59
C VAL A 42 8.59 -38.69 4.51
N LEU A 43 8.32 -39.19 3.30
CA LEU A 43 7.75 -38.38 2.21
C LEU A 43 6.39 -37.79 2.57
N GLN A 44 5.51 -38.57 3.21
CA GLN A 44 4.21 -38.09 3.66
C GLN A 44 4.34 -36.98 4.70
N ARG A 45 5.31 -37.10 5.61
CA ARG A 45 5.59 -36.08 6.63
C ARG A 45 6.11 -34.80 5.99
N GLU A 46 7.09 -34.89 5.09
CA GLU A 46 7.64 -33.73 4.39
C GLU A 46 6.61 -33.04 3.49
N LEU A 47 5.81 -33.81 2.76
CA LEU A 47 4.73 -33.28 1.94
C LEU A 47 3.63 -32.63 2.78
N GLY A 48 3.33 -33.19 3.95
CA GLY A 48 2.44 -32.57 4.94
C GLY A 48 2.99 -31.25 5.47
N ALA A 49 4.29 -31.20 5.79
CA ALA A 49 4.97 -29.99 6.24
C ALA A 49 4.96 -28.90 5.17
N LEU A 50 5.37 -29.22 3.94
CA LEU A 50 5.35 -28.32 2.78
C LEU A 50 3.95 -27.78 2.50
N ARG A 51 2.92 -28.63 2.58
CA ARG A 51 1.53 -28.21 2.39
C ARG A 51 1.06 -27.25 3.48
N SER A 52 1.49 -27.48 4.72
CA SER A 52 1.19 -26.59 5.85
C SER A 52 1.88 -25.23 5.68
N GLU A 53 3.15 -25.23 5.31
CA GLU A 53 3.93 -24.01 5.06
C GLU A 53 3.34 -23.20 3.90
N LEU A 54 3.00 -23.85 2.79
CA LEU A 54 2.34 -23.21 1.66
C LEU A 54 1.00 -22.60 2.06
N LYS A 55 0.19 -23.32 2.86
CA LYS A 55 -1.09 -22.80 3.35
C LYS A 55 -0.90 -21.59 4.27
N ALA A 56 0.11 -21.62 5.14
CA ALA A 56 0.44 -20.50 6.01
C ALA A 56 0.93 -19.28 5.21
N GLY A 57 1.81 -19.48 4.23
CA GLY A 57 2.29 -18.41 3.35
C GLY A 57 1.15 -17.76 2.55
N LEU A 58 0.24 -18.57 1.99
CA LEU A 58 -0.94 -18.05 1.28
C LEU A 58 -1.90 -17.29 2.21
N ALA A 59 -2.03 -17.70 3.47
CA ALA A 59 -2.83 -16.98 4.45
C ALA A 59 -2.19 -15.62 4.77
N HIS A 60 -0.89 -15.60 5.04
CA HIS A 60 -0.16 -14.34 5.29
C HIS A 60 -0.26 -13.38 4.11
N GLN A 61 -0.08 -13.85 2.88
CA GLN A 61 -0.23 -13.01 1.69
C GLN A 61 -1.65 -12.45 1.52
N ARG A 62 -2.68 -13.21 1.91
CA ARG A 62 -4.06 -12.71 1.90
C ARG A 62 -4.28 -11.62 2.93
N ASP A 63 -3.70 -11.77 4.11
CA ASP A 63 -3.77 -10.78 5.18
C ASP A 63 -3.03 -9.49 4.77
N ASP A 64 -1.84 -9.60 4.16
CA ASP A 64 -1.09 -8.46 3.62
C ASP A 64 -1.90 -7.73 2.54
N ILE A 65 -2.50 -8.47 1.60
CA ILE A 65 -3.34 -7.87 0.55
C ILE A 65 -4.57 -7.17 1.16
N ALA A 66 -5.17 -7.74 2.20
CA ALA A 66 -6.30 -7.13 2.88
C ALA A 66 -5.89 -5.83 3.60
N ALA A 67 -4.74 -5.84 4.28
CA ALA A 67 -4.16 -4.67 4.94
C ALA A 67 -3.87 -3.55 3.93
N LEU A 68 -3.18 -3.87 2.82
CA LEU A 68 -2.89 -2.91 1.76
C LEU A 68 -4.15 -2.32 1.12
N ARG A 69 -5.20 -3.13 0.93
CA ARG A 69 -6.49 -2.63 0.42
C ARG A 69 -7.12 -1.61 1.38
N ASN A 70 -7.05 -1.87 2.68
CA ASN A 70 -7.56 -0.95 3.69
C ASN A 70 -6.75 0.35 3.72
N GLU A 71 -5.42 0.26 3.64
CA GLU A 71 -4.54 1.43 3.59
C GLU A 71 -4.82 2.29 2.36
N ILE A 72 -4.96 1.69 1.18
CA ILE A 72 -5.34 2.39 -0.06
C ILE A 72 -6.71 3.05 0.08
N ALA A 73 -7.68 2.39 0.70
CA ALA A 73 -9.01 2.96 0.92
C ALA A 73 -8.96 4.17 1.86
N SER A 74 -8.18 4.08 2.95
CA SER A 74 -7.95 5.18 3.89
C SER A 74 -7.30 6.37 3.19
N LEU A 75 -6.16 6.15 2.51
CA LEU A 75 -5.44 7.21 1.79
C LEU A 75 -6.32 7.91 0.75
N ARG A 76 -7.15 7.15 0.03
CA ARG A 76 -8.08 7.72 -0.94
C ARG A 76 -9.16 8.58 -0.27
N SER A 77 -9.67 8.16 0.88
CA SER A 77 -10.63 8.94 1.67
C SER A 77 -9.99 10.21 2.20
N ASP A 78 -8.80 10.10 2.80
CA ASP A 78 -8.08 11.21 3.42
C ASP A 78 -7.73 12.28 2.38
N HIS A 79 -7.14 11.90 1.24
CA HIS A 79 -6.87 12.83 0.14
C HIS A 79 -8.16 13.45 -0.44
N GLY A 80 -9.25 12.67 -0.53
CA GLY A 80 -10.53 13.18 -0.98
C GLY A 80 -11.08 14.29 -0.07
N ASN A 81 -10.98 14.07 1.24
CA ASN A 81 -11.39 15.03 2.26
C ASN A 81 -10.49 16.28 2.25
N GLU A 82 -9.18 16.11 2.14
CA GLU A 82 -8.23 17.22 2.09
C GLU A 82 -8.45 18.11 0.87
N ILE A 83 -8.65 17.52 -0.32
CA ILE A 83 -8.98 18.27 -1.55
C ILE A 83 -10.30 19.03 -1.38
N ALA A 84 -11.31 18.42 -0.77
CA ALA A 84 -12.59 19.08 -0.53
C ALA A 84 -12.45 20.26 0.44
N SER A 85 -11.67 20.09 1.52
CA SER A 85 -11.35 21.16 2.48
C SER A 85 -10.63 22.32 1.80
N LEU A 86 -9.54 22.04 1.08
CA LEU A 86 -8.77 23.06 0.37
C LEU A 86 -9.61 23.82 -0.66
N ARG A 87 -10.50 23.13 -1.39
CA ARG A 87 -11.43 23.78 -2.33
C ARG A 87 -12.40 24.71 -1.60
N SER A 88 -12.93 24.29 -0.46
CA SER A 88 -13.81 25.11 0.38
C SER A 88 -13.08 26.34 0.90
N ASP A 89 -11.89 26.15 1.48
CA ASP A 89 -11.09 27.22 2.08
C ASP A 89 -10.71 28.28 1.03
N HIS A 90 -10.16 27.85 -0.12
CA HIS A 90 -9.86 28.77 -1.22
C HIS A 90 -11.12 29.45 -1.78
N GLY A 91 -12.24 28.74 -1.86
CA GLY A 91 -13.52 29.31 -2.29
C GLY A 91 -13.99 30.44 -1.37
N ASN A 92 -13.88 30.23 -0.06
CA ASN A 92 -14.21 31.20 0.96
C ASN A 92 -13.25 32.41 0.93
N GLU A 93 -11.95 32.17 0.79
CA GLU A 93 -10.95 33.23 0.70
C GLU A 93 -11.16 34.12 -0.54
N ILE A 94 -11.43 33.51 -1.70
CA ILE A 94 -11.77 34.26 -2.93
C ILE A 94 -13.05 35.08 -2.73
N ALA A 95 -14.07 34.52 -2.07
CA ALA A 95 -15.30 35.25 -1.79
C ALA A 95 -15.04 36.44 -0.84
N SER A 96 -14.22 36.26 0.19
CA SER A 96 -13.80 37.33 1.11
C SER A 96 -13.08 38.44 0.36
N LEU A 97 -12.07 38.11 -0.45
CA LEU A 97 -11.32 39.08 -1.24
C LEU A 97 -12.21 39.85 -2.23
N ARG A 98 -13.19 39.17 -2.86
CA ARG A 98 -14.17 39.84 -3.74
C ARG A 98 -15.01 40.85 -2.97
N ASN A 99 -15.46 40.51 -1.77
CA ASN A 99 -16.23 41.41 -0.90
C ASN A 99 -15.37 42.60 -0.44
N GLU A 100 -14.12 42.36 -0.06
CA GLU A 100 -13.17 43.42 0.29
C GLU A 100 -12.94 44.38 -0.88
N ILE A 101 -12.69 43.87 -2.09
CA ILE A 101 -12.54 44.69 -3.30
C ILE A 101 -13.82 45.49 -3.59
N ALA A 102 -15.00 44.87 -3.48
CA ALA A 102 -16.26 45.58 -3.67
C ALA A 102 -16.42 46.71 -2.64
N SER A 103 -16.11 46.45 -1.36
CA SER A 103 -16.14 47.46 -0.31
C SER A 103 -15.18 48.61 -0.61
N LEU A 104 -13.94 48.33 -1.02
CA LEU A 104 -12.94 49.35 -1.38
C LEU A 104 -13.40 50.20 -2.55
N ARG A 105 -14.00 49.59 -3.59
CA ARG A 105 -14.59 50.33 -4.72
C ARG A 105 -15.68 51.29 -4.26
N THR A 106 -16.55 50.88 -3.34
CA THR A 106 -17.60 51.77 -2.81
C THR A 106 -17.01 52.93 -1.99
N VAL A 107 -16.00 52.66 -1.17
CA VAL A 107 -15.30 53.68 -0.36
C VAL A 107 -14.61 54.69 -1.27
N ILE A 108 -13.87 54.22 -2.29
CA ILE A 108 -13.19 55.08 -3.25
C ILE A 108 -14.22 55.93 -4.01
N ALA A 109 -15.27 55.32 -4.58
CA ALA A 109 -16.29 56.06 -5.31
C ALA A 109 -16.94 57.16 -4.46
N ARG A 110 -17.27 56.84 -3.20
CA ARG A 110 -17.81 57.81 -2.24
C ARG A 110 -16.83 58.93 -1.95
N GLN A 111 -15.57 58.61 -1.67
CA GLN A 111 -14.55 59.62 -1.38
C GLN A 111 -14.30 60.52 -2.59
N THR A 112 -14.20 59.96 -3.80
CA THR A 112 -14.08 60.73 -5.04
C THR A 112 -15.25 61.68 -5.21
N TRP A 113 -16.49 61.23 -4.97
CA TRP A 113 -17.68 62.07 -5.07
C TRP A 113 -17.69 63.22 -4.04
N ILE A 114 -17.26 62.96 -2.80
CA ILE A 114 -17.12 64.01 -1.78
C ILE A 114 -16.05 65.04 -2.18
N MET A 115 -14.91 64.58 -2.71
CA MET A 115 -13.84 65.49 -3.12
C MET A 115 -14.23 66.35 -4.33
N THR A 116 -14.90 65.76 -5.33
CA THR A 116 -15.36 66.53 -6.50
C THR A 116 -16.42 67.55 -6.13
N THR A 117 -17.38 67.19 -5.28
CA THR A 117 -18.42 68.13 -4.80
C THR A 117 -17.82 69.26 -3.96
N ALA A 118 -16.88 68.96 -3.06
CA ALA A 118 -16.17 69.97 -2.28
C ALA A 118 -15.36 70.94 -3.18
N LEU A 119 -14.67 70.42 -4.19
CA LEU A 119 -13.91 71.23 -5.15
C LEU A 119 -14.82 72.19 -5.93
N VAL A 120 -15.96 71.71 -6.44
CA VAL A 120 -16.93 72.54 -7.16
C VAL A 120 -17.50 73.64 -6.26
N ALA A 121 -17.84 73.31 -5.00
CA ALA A 121 -18.34 74.29 -4.04
C ALA A 121 -17.30 75.39 -3.72
N ALA A 122 -16.02 75.02 -3.56
CA ALA A 122 -14.95 75.99 -3.31
C ALA A 122 -14.73 76.97 -4.48
N ILE A 123 -14.81 76.48 -5.72
CA ILE A 123 -14.72 77.32 -6.92
C ILE A 123 -15.91 78.27 -7.01
N ALA A 124 -17.13 77.76 -6.83
CA ALA A 124 -18.36 78.56 -6.88
C ALA A 124 -18.38 79.66 -5.79
N GLY A 125 -17.98 79.33 -4.56
CA GLY A 125 -17.88 80.30 -3.46
C GLY A 125 -16.88 81.42 -3.74
N SER A 126 -15.73 81.11 -4.37
CA SER A 126 -14.74 82.12 -4.75
C SER A 126 -15.29 83.12 -5.78
N PHE A 127 -16.11 82.65 -6.73
CA PHE A 127 -16.74 83.50 -7.74
C PHE A 127 -17.82 84.43 -7.15
N ALA A 128 -18.60 83.92 -6.20
CA ALA A 128 -19.62 84.71 -5.50
C ALA A 128 -19.00 85.86 -4.69
N VAL A 129 -17.90 85.61 -3.97
CA VAL A 129 -17.18 86.66 -3.22
C VAL A 129 -16.63 87.75 -4.15
N ALA A 130 -16.02 87.37 -5.28
CA ALA A 130 -15.45 88.32 -6.23
C ALA A 130 -16.49 89.28 -6.85
N THR A 131 -17.70 88.80 -7.13
CA THR A 131 -18.78 89.63 -7.73
C THR A 131 -19.47 90.56 -6.74
N THR A 132 -19.36 90.31 -5.43
CA THR A 132 -19.91 91.20 -4.38
C THR A 132 -18.96 92.33 -3.97
N LEU A 133 -17.67 92.21 -4.28
CA LEU A 133 -16.62 93.15 -3.86
C LEU A 133 -16.10 94.06 -4.99
N GLY A 134 -16.53 93.86 -6.24
CA GLY A 134 -16.20 94.69 -7.40
C GLY A 134 -17.41 95.49 -7.88
#